data_AF-A0A832RT97-F1
#
_entry.id   AF-A0A832RT97-F1
#
_cell.length_a   1.000
_cell.length_b   1.000
_cell.length_c   1.000
_cell.angle_alpha   90.00
_cell.angle_beta   90.00
_cell.angle_gamma   90.00
#
_symmetry.space_group_name_H-M   'P 1'
#
loop_
_entity.id
_entity.type
_entity.pdbx_description
1 polymer ?
#
loop_
_entity_poly.entity_id
_entity_poly.type
_entity_poly.pdbx_seq_one_letter_code
_entity_poly.pdbx_strand_id
1 'polypeptide(L)'
;MEIKRGDVQVAILKLFLPFVFGGLLLAIEDFVSGERWPQVYSLMALYFVPPFGKESVIPLAIALGLHPLHIALTLASMDAITSLFVLWNFPLFSRLPLMRGVIRKVEDWSEQFFGRHSWARKFTYLSLFLFVLVPAQGSGGVSAAILGYILSLDSRRVWVVIVLASLLSCLLLAYSTNGILSILS
;
A
#
# COMPACT_ATOMS: atom_id res chain seq x y z
N MET A 1 18.35 25.42 -14.02
CA MET A 1 16.92 25.53 -13.64
C MET A 1 16.89 25.67 -12.13
N GLU A 2 16.70 26.89 -11.61
CA GLU A 2 16.71 27.17 -10.17
C GLU A 2 15.54 26.47 -9.48
N ILE A 3 15.83 25.61 -8.50
CA ILE A 3 14.82 25.04 -7.62
C ILE A 3 14.37 26.18 -6.70
N LYS A 4 13.14 26.68 -6.87
CA LYS A 4 12.60 27.68 -5.95
C LYS A 4 12.51 27.06 -4.56
N ARG A 5 12.86 27.82 -3.52
CA ARG A 5 12.84 27.38 -2.11
C ARG A 5 11.51 26.74 -1.68
N GLY A 6 10.39 27.13 -2.30
CA GLY A 6 9.06 26.52 -2.10
C GLY A 6 8.93 25.08 -2.60
N ASP A 7 9.62 24.70 -3.67
CA ASP A 7 9.59 23.33 -4.21
C ASP A 7 10.26 22.34 -3.26
N VAL A 8 11.31 22.79 -2.56
CA VAL A 8 12.02 22.01 -1.54
C VAL A 8 11.12 21.78 -0.32
N GLN A 9 10.41 22.80 0.15
CA GLN A 9 9.49 22.68 1.28
C GLN A 9 8.35 21.70 0.99
N VAL A 10 7.77 21.76 -0.21
CA VAL A 10 6.71 20.84 -0.64
C VAL A 10 7.24 19.41 -0.77
N ALA A 11 8.47 19.22 -1.26
CA ALA A 11 9.10 17.91 -1.33
C ALA A 11 9.35 17.30 0.05
N ILE A 12 9.89 18.09 0.99
CA ILE A 12 10.08 17.69 2.38
C ILE A 12 8.74 17.32 3.02
N LEU A 13 7.70 18.15 2.82
CA LEU A 13 6.38 17.86 3.35
C LEU A 13 5.84 16.52 2.83
N LYS A 14 5.93 16.27 1.51
CA LYS A 14 5.48 15.01 0.90
C LYS A 14 6.27 13.78 1.36
N LEU A 15 7.52 13.97 1.78
CA LEU A 15 8.36 12.91 2.32
C LEU A 15 7.90 12.52 3.73
N PHE A 16 7.68 13.50 4.61
CA PHE A 16 7.37 13.24 6.01
C PHE A 16 5.88 13.03 6.31
N LEU A 17 4.97 13.62 5.53
CA LEU A 17 3.54 13.56 5.82
C LEU A 17 2.98 12.12 5.86
N PRO A 18 3.37 11.17 4.98
CA PRO A 18 2.91 9.79 5.09
C PRO A 18 3.30 9.14 6.43
N PHE A 19 4.50 9.43 6.95
CA PHE A 19 4.95 8.91 8.23
C PHE A 19 4.24 9.57 9.42
N VAL A 20 3.96 10.87 9.34
CA VAL A 20 3.16 11.57 10.36
C VAL A 20 1.74 11.01 10.40
N PHE A 21 1.11 10.86 9.22
CA PHE A 21 -0.21 10.27 9.09
C PHE A 21 -0.23 8.82 9.59
N GLY A 22 0.79 8.04 9.23
CA GLY A 22 0.93 6.66 9.69
C GLY A 22 1.16 6.53 11.18
N GLY A 23 2.03 7.36 11.75
CA GLY A 23 2.27 7.41 13.19
C GLY A 23 1.01 7.78 13.96
N LEU A 24 0.20 8.71 13.44
CA LEU A 24 -1.08 9.07 14.05
C LEU A 24 -2.09 7.91 13.99
N LEU A 25 -2.23 7.23 12.85
CA LEU A 25 -3.10 6.06 12.73
C LEU A 25 -2.70 4.97 13.73
N LEU A 26 -1.41 4.65 13.82
CA LEU A 26 -0.90 3.64 14.75
C LEU A 26 -1.08 4.07 16.21
N ALA A 27 -0.92 5.35 16.53
CA ALA A 27 -1.16 5.87 17.88
C ALA A 27 -2.66 5.80 18.27
N ILE A 28 -3.56 6.02 17.31
CA ILE A 28 -5.00 5.81 17.54
C ILE A 28 -5.29 4.33 17.76
N GLU A 29 -4.70 3.45 16.95
CA GLU A 29 -4.83 2.01 17.15
C GLU A 29 -4.30 1.58 18.53
N ASP A 30 -3.18 2.16 18.99
CA ASP A 30 -2.57 1.99 20.33
C ASP A 30 -3.49 2.39 21.47
N PHE A 31 -4.09 3.55 21.34
CA PHE A 31 -5.04 4.03 22.33
C PHE A 31 -6.32 3.17 22.40
N VAL A 32 -6.74 2.57 21.30
CA VAL A 32 -8.04 1.88 21.19
C VAL A 32 -7.97 0.38 21.48
N SER A 33 -6.93 -0.32 21.02
CA SER A 33 -6.95 -1.78 20.96
C SER A 33 -6.60 -2.47 22.29
N GLY A 34 -5.83 -1.83 23.17
CA GLY A 34 -5.33 -2.44 24.40
C GLY A 34 -4.46 -3.70 24.15
N GLU A 35 -4.00 -3.90 22.91
CA GLU A 35 -3.30 -5.10 22.47
C GLU A 35 -1.84 -5.15 22.95
N ARG A 36 -1.21 -6.31 22.75
CA ARG A 36 0.20 -6.50 23.11
C ARG A 36 1.11 -5.90 22.02
N TRP A 37 1.38 -4.60 22.15
CA TRP A 37 2.15 -3.78 21.21
C TRP A 37 3.54 -4.29 20.82
N PRO A 38 4.33 -4.92 21.70
CA PRO A 38 5.61 -5.52 21.29
C PRO A 38 5.45 -6.58 20.20
N GLN A 39 4.42 -7.42 20.26
CA GLN A 39 4.11 -8.39 19.21
C GLN A 39 3.66 -7.70 17.93
N VAL A 40 2.79 -6.69 18.03
CA VAL A 40 2.30 -5.94 16.86
C VAL A 40 3.45 -5.29 16.11
N TYR A 41 4.34 -4.56 16.79
CA TYR A 41 5.51 -3.94 16.14
C TYR A 41 6.47 -4.97 15.54
N SER A 42 6.67 -6.12 16.19
CA SER A 42 7.49 -7.20 15.65
C SER A 42 6.91 -7.76 14.35
N LEU A 43 5.58 -7.91 14.28
CA LEU A 43 4.85 -8.38 13.09
C LEU A 43 4.86 -7.33 11.98
N MET A 44 4.77 -6.04 12.31
CA MET A 44 4.94 -4.95 11.36
C MET A 44 6.35 -4.93 10.76
N ALA A 45 7.38 -5.16 11.59
CA ALA A 45 8.75 -5.28 11.08
C ALA A 45 8.87 -6.51 10.16
N LEU A 46 8.29 -7.65 10.55
CA LEU A 46 8.29 -8.88 9.77
C LEU A 46 7.61 -8.70 8.40
N TYR A 47 6.51 -7.94 8.34
CA TYR A 47 5.80 -7.62 7.09
C TYR A 47 6.69 -6.97 6.01
N PHE A 48 7.75 -6.26 6.41
CA PHE A 48 8.69 -5.64 5.48
C PHE A 48 9.89 -6.51 5.10
N VAL A 49 10.04 -7.69 5.70
CA VAL A 49 11.14 -8.60 5.43
C VAL A 49 10.67 -9.68 4.46
N PRO A 50 11.12 -9.69 3.20
CA PRO A 50 10.84 -10.80 2.29
C PRO A 50 11.33 -12.12 2.90
N PRO A 51 10.56 -13.24 2.82
CA PRO A 51 9.37 -13.43 1.99
C PRO A 51 8.02 -13.11 2.66
N PHE A 52 8.00 -12.55 3.87
CA PHE A 52 6.79 -12.45 4.67
C PHE A 52 5.90 -11.28 4.24
N GLY A 53 4.71 -11.57 3.71
CA GLY A 53 3.64 -10.60 3.50
C GLY A 53 2.45 -10.80 4.45
N LYS A 54 1.34 -10.13 4.14
CA LYS A 54 0.09 -10.20 4.92
C LYS A 54 -0.46 -11.62 5.02
N GLU A 55 -0.21 -12.44 3.99
CA GLU A 55 -0.58 -13.86 3.94
C GLU A 55 0.14 -14.71 4.99
N SER A 56 1.31 -14.27 5.47
CA SER A 56 2.07 -14.95 6.53
C SER A 56 1.84 -14.29 7.89
N VAL A 57 1.84 -12.95 7.92
CA VAL A 57 1.77 -12.17 9.16
C VAL A 57 0.40 -12.26 9.81
N ILE A 58 -0.71 -12.22 9.05
CA ILE A 58 -2.06 -12.28 9.61
C ILE A 58 -2.34 -13.62 10.29
N PRO A 59 -2.09 -14.78 9.66
CA PRO A 59 -2.28 -16.06 10.34
C PRO A 59 -1.43 -16.21 11.60
N LEU A 60 -0.18 -15.77 11.56
CA LEU A 60 0.71 -15.80 12.71
C LEU A 60 0.20 -14.93 13.86
N ALA A 61 -0.27 -13.72 13.57
CA ALA A 61 -0.82 -12.80 14.56
C ALA A 61 -2.02 -13.42 15.30
N ILE A 62 -2.94 -14.02 14.55
CA ILE A 62 -4.14 -14.65 15.11
C ILE A 62 -3.76 -15.89 15.94
N ALA A 63 -2.78 -16.67 15.49
CA ALA A 63 -2.26 -17.80 16.26
C ALA A 63 -1.58 -17.37 17.58
N LEU A 64 -1.02 -16.15 17.65
CA LEU A 64 -0.50 -15.54 18.87
C LEU A 64 -1.61 -14.96 19.79
N GLY A 65 -2.86 -15.04 19.35
CA GLY A 65 -4.04 -14.56 20.07
C GLY A 65 -4.25 -13.06 19.97
N LEU A 66 -3.77 -12.40 18.90
CA LEU A 66 -4.12 -11.01 18.60
C LEU A 66 -5.48 -10.93 17.93
N HIS A 67 -6.24 -9.87 18.24
CA HIS A 67 -7.58 -9.67 17.71
C HIS A 67 -7.56 -9.52 16.17
N PRO A 68 -8.36 -10.30 15.41
CA PRO A 68 -8.33 -10.31 13.95
C PRO A 68 -8.56 -8.93 13.31
N LEU A 69 -9.47 -8.13 13.87
CA LEU A 69 -9.74 -6.78 13.37
C LEU A 69 -8.52 -5.87 13.55
N HIS A 70 -7.80 -6.00 14.67
CA HIS A 70 -6.67 -5.13 14.96
C HIS A 70 -5.54 -5.37 13.96
N ILE A 71 -5.12 -6.63 13.78
CA ILE A 71 -4.05 -6.93 12.81
C ILE A 71 -4.45 -6.60 11.37
N ALA A 72 -5.72 -6.79 11.00
CA ALA A 72 -6.20 -6.45 9.67
C ALA A 72 -6.11 -4.94 9.41
N LEU A 73 -6.52 -4.12 10.39
CA LEU A 73 -6.41 -2.65 10.30
C LEU A 73 -4.95 -2.21 10.27
N THR A 74 -4.10 -2.75 11.15
CA THR A 74 -2.68 -2.39 11.19
C THR A 74 -1.98 -2.65 9.84
N LEU A 75 -2.15 -3.84 9.24
CA LEU A 75 -1.51 -4.12 7.95
C LEU A 75 -2.13 -3.33 6.78
N ALA A 76 -3.46 -3.11 6.79
CA ALA A 76 -4.09 -2.24 5.80
C ALA A 76 -3.60 -0.78 5.92
N SER A 77 -3.41 -0.29 7.14
CA SER A 77 -2.80 1.01 7.44
C SER A 77 -1.36 1.07 6.90
N MET A 78 -0.56 0.01 7.07
CA MET A 78 0.79 -0.07 6.49
C MET A 78 0.79 0.04 4.96
N ASP A 79 -0.11 -0.66 4.28
CA ASP A 79 -0.27 -0.54 2.83
C ASP A 79 -0.71 0.87 2.41
N ALA A 80 -1.60 1.50 3.18
CA ALA A 80 -2.05 2.87 2.93
C ALA A 80 -0.88 3.87 3.03
N ILE A 81 -0.06 3.75 4.08
CA ILE A 81 1.09 4.63 4.34
C ILE A 81 2.16 4.45 3.28
N THR A 82 2.54 3.20 3.02
CA THR A 82 3.62 2.87 2.07
C THR A 82 3.24 3.22 0.64
N SER A 83 2.01 2.93 0.22
CA SER A 83 1.54 3.32 -1.11
C SER A 83 1.44 4.84 -1.26
N LEU A 84 1.01 5.58 -0.23
CA LEU A 84 0.99 7.04 -0.26
C LEU A 84 2.40 7.60 -0.40
N PHE A 85 3.33 7.08 0.40
CA PHE A 85 4.74 7.44 0.33
C PHE A 85 5.30 7.21 -1.06
N VAL A 86 5.06 6.03 -1.66
CA VAL A 86 5.49 5.72 -3.02
C VAL A 86 4.85 6.70 -3.99
N LEU A 87 3.52 6.80 -4.06
CA LEU A 87 2.84 7.63 -5.05
C LEU A 87 3.26 9.11 -5.02
N TRP A 88 3.55 9.65 -3.84
CA TRP A 88 3.98 11.05 -3.71
C TRP A 88 5.46 11.28 -3.98
N ASN A 89 6.31 10.30 -3.69
CA ASN A 89 7.76 10.44 -3.84
C ASN A 89 8.29 9.80 -5.14
N PHE A 90 7.57 8.88 -5.77
CA PHE A 90 7.97 8.26 -7.04
C PHE A 90 8.20 9.28 -8.15
N PRO A 91 7.35 10.33 -8.33
CA PRO A 91 7.61 11.43 -9.27
C PRO A 91 8.91 12.19 -9.00
N LEU A 92 9.42 12.17 -7.76
CA LEU A 92 10.69 12.76 -7.37
C LEU A 92 11.86 11.86 -7.80
N PHE A 93 11.74 10.55 -7.61
CA PHE A 93 12.72 9.55 -8.09
C PHE A 93 12.83 9.51 -9.61
N SER A 94 11.71 9.72 -10.32
CA SER A 94 11.66 9.76 -11.78
C SER A 94 12.34 11.00 -12.40
N ARG A 95 12.71 12.00 -11.60
CA ARG A 95 13.52 13.14 -12.08
C ARG A 95 15.00 12.79 -12.28
N LEU A 96 15.44 11.62 -11.82
CA LEU A 96 16.79 11.12 -12.09
C LEU A 96 16.98 10.93 -13.60
N PRO A 97 18.10 11.39 -14.18
CA PRO A 97 18.34 11.38 -15.63
C PRO A 97 18.24 9.98 -16.26
N LEU A 98 18.48 8.93 -15.48
CA LEU A 98 18.34 7.52 -15.87
C LEU A 98 16.90 7.08 -16.15
N MET A 99 15.88 7.65 -15.49
CA MET A 99 14.48 7.23 -15.62
C MET A 99 13.69 8.00 -16.68
N ARG A 100 14.23 9.12 -17.19
CA ARG A 100 13.54 9.98 -18.19
C ARG A 100 13.11 9.24 -19.46
N GLY A 101 13.93 8.30 -19.95
CA GLY A 101 13.61 7.51 -21.13
C GLY A 101 12.50 6.47 -20.90
N VAL A 102 12.42 5.91 -19.69
CA VAL A 102 11.39 4.96 -19.29
C VAL A 102 10.04 5.66 -19.12
N ILE A 103 10.03 6.84 -18.49
CA ILE A 103 8.82 7.63 -18.27
C ILE A 103 8.19 8.04 -19.60
N ARG A 104 9.00 8.55 -20.55
CA ARG A 104 8.49 8.91 -21.89
C ARG A 104 7.92 7.70 -22.63
N LYS A 105 8.62 6.56 -22.61
CA LYS A 105 8.09 5.32 -23.19
C LYS A 105 6.79 4.86 -22.53
N VAL A 106 6.68 5.03 -21.21
CA VAL A 106 5.48 4.71 -20.44
C VAL A 106 4.32 5.66 -20.77
N GLU A 107 4.57 6.96 -20.88
CA GLU A 107 3.57 7.96 -21.31
C GLU A 107 3.10 7.68 -22.74
N ASP A 108 4.02 7.48 -23.69
CA ASP A 108 3.70 7.17 -25.09
C ASP A 108 2.90 5.87 -25.21
N TRP A 109 3.28 4.83 -24.46
CA TRP A 109 2.57 3.56 -24.42
C TRP A 109 1.18 3.71 -23.78
N SER A 110 1.08 4.46 -22.69
CA SER A 110 -0.18 4.75 -21.98
C SER A 110 -1.15 5.54 -22.86
N GLU A 111 -0.68 6.57 -23.57
CA GLU A 111 -1.51 7.32 -24.52
C GLU A 111 -2.00 6.45 -25.69
N GLN A 112 -1.14 5.57 -26.22
CA GLN A 112 -1.56 4.63 -27.26
C GLN A 112 -2.54 3.57 -26.76
N PHE A 113 -2.37 3.09 -25.51
CA PHE A 113 -3.20 2.06 -24.91
C PHE A 113 -4.56 2.60 -24.46
N PHE A 114 -4.61 3.79 -23.84
CA PHE A 114 -5.84 4.38 -23.32
C PHE A 114 -6.51 5.38 -24.25
N GLY A 115 -5.79 5.95 -25.23
CA GLY A 115 -6.32 6.93 -26.19
C GLY A 115 -7.38 6.36 -27.14
N ARG A 116 -7.46 5.04 -27.28
CA ARG A 116 -8.47 4.37 -28.11
C ARG A 116 -9.76 4.02 -27.38
N HIS A 117 -9.74 3.74 -26.07
CA HIS A 117 -10.94 3.38 -25.28
C HIS A 117 -10.81 3.79 -23.81
N SER A 118 -11.57 4.81 -23.38
CA SER A 118 -11.63 5.27 -21.98
C SER A 118 -12.11 4.19 -20.98
N TRP A 119 -12.84 3.19 -21.48
CA TRP A 119 -13.22 1.98 -20.74
C TRP A 119 -11.99 1.20 -20.23
N ALA A 120 -10.93 1.08 -21.03
CA ALA A 120 -9.75 0.30 -20.66
C ALA A 120 -9.13 0.80 -19.34
N ARG A 121 -9.16 2.11 -19.10
CA ARG A 121 -8.65 2.72 -17.86
C ARG A 121 -9.45 2.30 -16.62
N LYS A 122 -10.77 2.12 -16.74
CA LYS A 122 -11.61 1.61 -15.63
C LYS A 122 -11.26 0.16 -15.30
N PHE A 123 -10.99 -0.67 -16.31
CA PHE A 123 -10.57 -2.05 -16.11
C PHE A 123 -9.16 -2.15 -15.50
N THR A 124 -8.28 -1.17 -15.77
CA THR A 124 -6.97 -1.12 -15.12
C THR A 124 -7.06 -0.85 -13.61
N TYR A 125 -7.96 0.03 -13.18
CA TYR A 125 -8.20 0.19 -11.74
C TYR A 125 -8.79 -1.06 -11.11
N LEU A 126 -9.70 -1.76 -11.81
CA LEU A 126 -10.25 -3.02 -11.34
C LEU A 126 -9.20 -4.12 -11.25
N SER A 127 -8.31 -4.24 -12.23
CA SER A 127 -7.21 -5.22 -12.18
C SER A 127 -6.24 -4.91 -11.05
N LEU A 128 -5.96 -3.63 -10.80
CA LEU A 128 -5.11 -3.22 -9.67
C LEU A 128 -5.77 -3.53 -8.32
N PHE A 129 -7.09 -3.30 -8.22
CA PHE A 129 -7.87 -3.69 -7.06
C PHE A 129 -7.77 -5.20 -6.81
N LEU A 130 -8.03 -6.02 -7.84
CA LEU A 130 -7.96 -7.48 -7.72
C LEU A 130 -6.52 -7.96 -7.42
N PHE A 131 -5.51 -7.32 -7.99
CA PHE A 131 -4.11 -7.61 -7.71
C PHE A 131 -3.80 -7.45 -6.22
N VAL A 132 -4.17 -6.32 -5.61
CA VAL A 132 -3.97 -6.09 -4.17
C VAL A 132 -4.87 -6.97 -3.32
N LEU A 133 -6.09 -7.24 -3.78
CA LEU A 133 -7.07 -8.06 -3.07
C LEU A 133 -6.54 -9.49 -2.85
N VAL A 134 -5.95 -10.08 -3.89
CA VAL A 134 -5.36 -11.41 -3.81
C VAL A 134 -4.12 -11.33 -2.91
N PRO A 135 -4.05 -12.12 -1.83
CA PRO A 135 -2.92 -12.14 -0.90
C PRO A 135 -1.75 -12.94 -1.49
N ALA A 136 -1.21 -12.44 -2.60
CA ALA A 136 -0.02 -12.96 -3.23
C ALA A 136 1.20 -12.18 -2.72
N GLN A 137 2.30 -12.90 -2.52
CA GLN A 137 3.56 -12.28 -2.14
C GLN A 137 3.94 -11.18 -3.16
N GLY A 138 4.19 -9.97 -2.67
CA GLY A 138 4.50 -8.83 -3.52
C GLY A 138 3.28 -8.13 -4.14
N SER A 139 2.04 -8.41 -3.72
CA SER A 139 0.83 -7.66 -4.14
C SER A 139 0.46 -6.47 -3.24
N GLY A 140 1.29 -6.14 -2.25
CA GLY A 140 1.05 -5.08 -1.28
C GLY A 140 1.04 -3.64 -1.82
N GLY A 141 0.92 -2.67 -0.92
CA GLY A 141 0.73 -1.27 -1.27
C GLY A 141 1.87 -0.66 -2.09
N VAL A 142 3.12 -1.08 -1.85
CA VAL A 142 4.30 -0.60 -2.58
C VAL A 142 4.26 -1.00 -4.05
N SER A 143 4.09 -2.29 -4.34
CA SER A 143 4.11 -2.79 -5.72
C SER A 143 2.92 -2.28 -6.52
N ALA A 144 1.73 -2.23 -5.91
CA ALA A 144 0.55 -1.68 -6.55
C ALA A 144 0.68 -0.17 -6.85
N ALA A 145 1.32 0.59 -5.95
CA ALA A 145 1.63 1.99 -6.20
C ALA A 145 2.62 2.18 -7.37
N ILE A 146 3.65 1.33 -7.45
CA ILE A 146 4.61 1.32 -8.57
C ILE A 146 3.89 0.97 -9.87
N LEU A 147 3.04 -0.06 -9.88
CA LEU A 147 2.24 -0.44 -11.06
C LEU A 147 1.31 0.69 -11.50
N GLY A 148 0.61 1.33 -10.56
CA GLY A 148 -0.24 2.47 -10.86
C GLY A 148 0.53 3.64 -11.48
N TYR A 149 1.75 3.90 -11.02
CA TYR A 149 2.65 4.88 -11.61
C TYR A 149 3.10 4.48 -13.03
N ILE A 150 3.55 3.23 -13.23
CA ILE A 150 3.99 2.71 -14.54
C ILE A 150 2.85 2.73 -15.56
N LEU A 151 1.60 2.65 -15.13
CA LEU A 151 0.43 2.71 -16.00
C LEU A 151 -0.07 4.14 -16.22
N SER A 152 0.65 5.14 -15.68
CA SER A 152 0.26 6.57 -15.69
C SER A 152 -1.16 6.81 -15.20
N LEU A 153 -1.57 6.07 -14.17
CA LEU A 153 -2.88 6.24 -13.52
C LEU A 153 -2.86 7.44 -12.58
N ASP A 154 -4.06 7.96 -12.28
CA ASP A 154 -4.20 9.05 -11.33
C ASP A 154 -3.83 8.57 -9.92
N SER A 155 -2.82 9.19 -9.31
CA SER A 155 -2.28 8.75 -8.02
C SER A 155 -3.31 8.75 -6.89
N ARG A 156 -4.29 9.68 -6.90
CA ARG A 156 -5.32 9.73 -5.86
C ARG A 156 -6.27 8.52 -5.98
N ARG A 157 -6.71 8.20 -7.19
CA ARG A 157 -7.54 7.03 -7.47
C ARG A 157 -6.80 5.73 -7.19
N VAL A 158 -5.53 5.63 -7.58
CA VAL A 158 -4.68 4.48 -7.28
C VAL A 158 -4.59 4.26 -5.77
N TRP A 159 -4.32 5.32 -5.00
CA TRP A 159 -4.24 5.21 -3.54
C TRP A 159 -5.54 4.72 -2.92
N VAL A 160 -6.69 5.29 -3.32
CA VAL A 160 -8.01 4.83 -2.84
C VAL A 160 -8.26 3.35 -3.18
N VAL A 161 -7.89 2.92 -4.39
CA VAL A 161 -8.00 1.51 -4.80
C VAL A 161 -7.15 0.60 -3.92
N ILE A 162 -5.90 0.98 -3.63
CA ILE A 162 -5.00 0.21 -2.78
C ILE A 162 -5.54 0.10 -1.36
N VAL A 163 -6.01 1.21 -0.78
CA VAL A 163 -6.57 1.22 0.58
C VAL A 163 -7.78 0.31 0.69
N LEU A 164 -8.74 0.43 -0.24
CA LEU A 164 -9.96 -0.39 -0.21
C LEU A 164 -9.66 -1.87 -0.44
N ALA A 165 -8.78 -2.18 -1.40
CA ALA A 165 -8.40 -3.56 -1.69
C ALA A 165 -7.62 -4.19 -0.54
N SER A 166 -6.67 -3.45 0.06
CA SER A 166 -5.88 -3.95 1.18
C SER A 166 -6.73 -4.15 2.43
N LEU A 167 -7.62 -3.20 2.74
CA LEU A 167 -8.56 -3.35 3.85
C LEU A 167 -9.44 -4.59 3.67
N LEU A 168 -10.04 -4.77 2.49
CA LEU A 168 -10.87 -5.94 2.20
C LEU A 168 -10.06 -7.24 2.26
N SER A 169 -8.86 -7.26 1.68
CA SER A 169 -7.95 -8.41 1.67
C SER A 169 -7.54 -8.83 3.09
N CYS A 170 -7.12 -7.87 3.92
CA CYS A 170 -6.69 -8.12 5.28
C CYS A 170 -7.85 -8.57 6.17
N LEU A 171 -9.04 -7.97 6.02
CA LEU A 171 -10.23 -8.42 6.75
C LEU A 171 -10.65 -9.84 6.36
N LEU A 172 -10.70 -10.12 5.05
CA LEU A 172 -11.04 -11.47 4.56
C LEU A 172 -10.05 -12.49 5.11
N LEU A 173 -8.75 -12.24 4.97
CA LEU A 173 -7.72 -13.12 5.53
C LEU A 173 -7.86 -13.30 7.04
N ALA A 174 -8.01 -12.21 7.79
CA ALA A 174 -8.02 -12.28 9.24
C ALA A 174 -9.24 -13.06 9.77
N TYR A 175 -10.44 -12.76 9.27
CA TYR A 175 -11.63 -13.49 9.69
C TYR A 175 -11.68 -14.91 9.16
N SER A 176 -11.19 -15.18 7.94
CA SER A 176 -11.05 -16.54 7.45
C SER A 176 -10.09 -17.37 8.31
N THR A 177 -8.92 -16.83 8.66
CA THR A 177 -7.97 -17.54 9.51
C THR A 177 -8.51 -17.75 10.92
N ASN A 178 -9.13 -16.74 11.52
CA ASN A 178 -9.76 -16.88 12.84
C ASN A 178 -10.86 -17.95 12.84
N GLY A 179 -11.72 -17.96 11.81
CA GLY A 179 -12.74 -18.99 11.64
C GLY A 179 -12.15 -20.39 11.53
N ILE A 180 -11.11 -20.58 10.71
CA ILE A 180 -10.42 -21.87 10.56
C ILE A 180 -9.81 -22.31 11.88
N LEU A 181 -9.08 -21.43 12.58
CA LEU A 181 -8.43 -21.77 13.84
C LEU A 181 -9.45 -22.15 14.93
N SER A 182 -10.59 -21.44 14.99
CA SER A 182 -11.66 -21.74 15.96
C SER A 182 -12.33 -23.10 15.75
N ILE A 183 -12.22 -23.68 14.56
CA ILE A 183 -12.73 -25.04 14.27
C ILE A 183 -11.69 -26.10 14.66
N LEU A 184 -10.40 -25.74 14.66
CA LEU A 184 -9.28 -26.65 14.90
C LEU A 184 -8.86 -26.72 16.38
N SER A 185 -9.22 -25.72 17.20
CA SER A 185 -8.93 -25.63 18.64
C SER A 185 -10.11 -26.09 19.49
#